data_AF-A0A7C6PWH6-F1
#
_entry.id   AF-A0A7C6PWH6-F1
#
_cell.length_a   1.000
_cell.length_b   1.000
_cell.length_c   1.000
_cell.angle_alpha   90.00
_cell.angle_beta   90.00
_cell.angle_gamma   90.00
#
_symmetry.space_group_name_H-M   'P 1'
#
loop_
_entity.id
_entity.type
_entity.pdbx_description
1 polymer ?
#
loop_
_entity_poly.entity_id
_entity_poly.type
_entity_poly.pdbx_seq_one_letter_code
_entity_poly.pdbx_strand_id
1 'polypeptide(L)'
;MRENAVREIAITNLIDFLPFEALVRLEYITMPLGALFYPMFIYNMYKNECNRNIYLAITFFSGLLILFTLVATPRIFTQFVRVYILVVLIAFTYAFLVVLRNYIKTRSSSGVVIIGCLLLLMAVINDALHVENRSLDYNTSHIYALAFLVFLFCQIYLIFINISEQYTRAKQTVETQLKLLQSQIKPHFLCNVLNNIQDLIDENPQESKRLLDELSHFLRSKFKYDSVIHDELIPVQEELGIISSFY
;
A
#
# COMPACT_ATOMS: atom_id res chain seq x y z
N MET A 1 33.20 -13.61 30.31
CA MET A 1 33.82 -12.28 30.54
C MET A 1 34.78 -11.87 29.43
N ARG A 2 35.74 -12.72 29.00
CA ARG A 2 36.63 -12.41 27.85
C ARG A 2 35.91 -12.23 26.51
N GLU A 3 34.86 -12.99 26.24
CA GLU A 3 34.09 -12.90 24.99
C GLU A 3 33.26 -11.61 24.87
N ASN A 4 32.66 -11.15 25.97
CA ASN A 4 31.94 -9.87 26.01
C ASN A 4 32.91 -8.70 25.82
N ALA A 5 34.12 -8.78 26.41
CA ALA A 5 35.16 -7.79 26.20
C ALA A 5 35.65 -7.78 24.74
N VAL A 6 35.79 -8.95 24.09
CA VAL A 6 36.19 -9.04 22.67
C VAL A 6 35.09 -8.53 21.74
N ARG A 7 33.81 -8.75 22.07
CA ARG A 7 32.67 -8.19 21.33
C ARG A 7 32.54 -6.67 21.50
N GLU A 8 32.70 -6.16 22.72
CA GLU A 8 32.77 -4.72 22.98
C GLU A 8 33.93 -4.10 22.21
N ILE A 9 35.12 -4.70 22.25
CA ILE A 9 36.33 -4.23 21.53
C ILE A 9 36.12 -4.25 20.00
N ALA A 10 35.46 -5.28 19.46
CA ALA A 10 35.22 -5.39 18.02
C ALA A 10 34.19 -4.38 17.50
N ILE A 11 33.18 -4.02 18.31
CA ILE A 11 32.20 -2.98 17.97
C ILE A 11 32.80 -1.58 18.16
N THR A 12 33.61 -1.35 19.20
CA THR A 12 34.33 -0.07 19.36
C THR A 12 35.28 0.18 18.19
N ASN A 13 36.05 -0.82 17.74
CA ASN A 13 37.03 -0.63 16.66
C ASN A 13 36.41 -0.33 15.27
N LEU A 14 35.11 -0.63 15.05
CA LEU A 14 34.41 -0.28 13.80
C LEU A 14 33.67 1.07 13.90
N ILE A 15 33.46 1.58 15.12
CA ILE A 15 32.61 2.72 15.46
C ILE A 15 33.36 3.69 16.40
N ASP A 16 34.68 3.84 16.25
CA ASP A 16 35.51 4.76 17.06
C ASP A 16 35.11 6.24 16.94
N PHE A 17 34.16 6.57 16.05
CA PHE A 17 33.68 7.93 15.79
C PHE A 17 32.43 8.34 16.60
N LEU A 18 31.70 7.38 17.19
CA LEU A 18 30.44 7.68 17.91
C LEU A 18 30.62 7.53 19.43
N PRO A 19 30.22 8.52 20.24
CA PRO A 19 30.22 8.38 21.69
C PRO A 19 29.29 7.24 22.11
N PHE A 20 29.69 6.47 23.13
CA PHE A 20 28.94 5.32 23.65
C PHE A 20 27.46 5.63 23.94
N GLU A 21 27.16 6.84 24.42
CA GLU A 21 25.78 7.27 24.66
C GLU A 21 24.92 7.30 23.38
N ALA A 22 25.51 7.67 22.24
CA ALA A 22 24.82 7.68 20.96
C ALA A 22 24.52 6.26 20.47
N LEU A 23 25.44 5.31 20.70
CA LEU A 23 25.24 3.90 20.37
C LEU A 23 24.07 3.30 21.14
N VAL A 24 24.05 3.48 22.47
CA VAL A 24 22.95 3.00 23.33
C VAL A 24 21.62 3.66 22.94
N ARG A 25 21.63 4.95 22.61
CA ARG A 25 20.42 5.65 22.15
C ARG A 25 19.91 5.08 20.82
N LEU A 26 20.80 4.80 19.87
CA LEU A 26 20.45 4.18 18.60
C LEU A 26 19.88 2.78 18.77
N GLU A 27 20.37 2.00 19.74
CA GLU A 27 19.82 0.70 20.06
C GLU A 27 18.40 0.81 20.61
N TYR A 28 18.19 1.66 21.63
CA TYR A 28 16.91 1.76 22.32
C TYR A 28 15.81 2.47 21.51
N ILE A 29 16.16 3.36 20.58
CA ILE A 29 15.18 4.03 19.73
C ILE A 29 14.54 3.05 18.73
N THR A 30 15.19 1.94 18.41
CA THR A 30 14.64 0.93 17.48
C THR A 30 13.33 0.32 17.98
N MET A 31 13.19 0.14 19.30
CA MET A 31 11.98 -0.43 19.92
C MET A 31 10.73 0.42 19.63
N PRO A 32 10.65 1.70 20.06
CA PRO A 32 9.46 2.50 19.81
C PRO A 32 9.30 2.88 18.33
N LEU A 33 10.37 2.89 17.51
CA LEU A 33 10.24 3.01 16.05
C LEU A 33 9.51 1.81 15.44
N GLY A 34 9.78 0.59 15.89
CA GLY A 34 9.00 -0.60 15.51
C GLY A 34 7.52 -0.45 15.85
N ALA A 35 7.22 0.01 17.06
CA ALA A 35 5.85 0.27 17.52
C ALA A 35 5.16 1.44 16.80
N LEU A 36 5.92 2.31 16.13
CA LEU A 36 5.40 3.40 15.31
C LEU A 36 5.11 2.93 13.88
N PHE A 37 6.12 2.37 13.21
CA PHE A 37 6.05 2.06 11.78
C PHE A 37 5.19 0.85 11.47
N TYR A 38 5.22 -0.19 12.32
CA TYR A 38 4.50 -1.42 12.01
C TYR A 38 2.96 -1.24 12.06
N PRO A 39 2.37 -0.66 13.12
CA PRO A 39 0.93 -0.35 13.11
C PRO A 39 0.54 0.68 12.05
N MET A 40 1.42 1.63 11.71
CA MET A 40 1.18 2.59 10.62
C MET A 40 1.10 1.88 9.26
N PHE A 41 2.00 0.93 9.01
CA PHE A 41 1.95 0.09 7.82
C PHE A 41 0.64 -0.70 7.73
N ILE A 42 0.24 -1.35 8.82
CA ILE A 42 -1.03 -2.11 8.89
C ILE A 42 -2.24 -1.19 8.72
N TYR A 43 -2.24 0.01 9.29
CA TYR A 43 -3.29 1.02 9.09
C TYR A 43 -3.44 1.42 7.62
N ASN A 44 -2.32 1.64 6.92
CA ASN A 44 -2.34 1.99 5.50
C ASN A 44 -2.81 0.82 4.62
N MET A 45 -2.51 -0.43 5.00
CA MET A 45 -2.94 -1.62 4.26
C MET A 45 -4.40 -2.00 4.51
N TYR A 46 -4.89 -1.86 5.76
CA TYR A 46 -6.20 -2.34 6.20
C TYR A 46 -7.04 -1.25 6.86
N LYS A 47 -7.08 -0.07 6.22
CA LYS A 47 -7.75 1.13 6.76
C LYS A 47 -9.17 0.91 7.28
N ASN A 48 -9.93 0.03 6.64
CA ASN A 48 -11.32 -0.26 7.00
C ASN A 48 -11.47 -1.20 8.21
N GLU A 49 -10.47 -2.02 8.52
CA GLU A 49 -10.50 -2.95 9.66
C GLU A 49 -9.81 -2.35 10.90
N CYS A 50 -8.97 -1.33 10.73
CA CYS A 50 -8.30 -0.63 11.82
C CYS A 50 -9.23 0.37 12.53
N ASN A 51 -9.28 0.30 13.86
CA ASN A 51 -9.83 1.39 14.65
C ASN A 51 -8.83 2.57 14.69
N ARG A 52 -9.26 3.71 14.13
CA ARG A 52 -8.46 4.94 14.04
C ARG A 52 -7.97 5.42 15.42
N ASN A 53 -8.80 5.34 16.45
CA ASN A 53 -8.46 5.87 17.77
C ASN A 53 -7.36 5.05 18.45
N ILE A 54 -7.42 3.72 18.32
CA ILE A 54 -6.41 2.81 18.87
C ILE A 54 -5.07 3.03 18.16
N TYR A 55 -5.10 3.09 16.83
CA TYR A 55 -3.91 3.41 16.02
C TYR A 55 -3.28 4.74 16.45
N LEU A 56 -4.07 5.82 16.52
CA LEU A 56 -3.57 7.14 16.91
C LEU A 56 -2.99 7.16 18.32
N ALA A 57 -3.61 6.45 19.28
CA ALA A 57 -3.08 6.33 20.64
C ALA A 57 -1.71 5.63 20.63
N ILE A 58 -1.59 4.50 19.93
CA ILE A 58 -0.31 3.77 19.81
C ILE A 58 0.76 4.68 19.18
N THR A 59 0.46 5.35 18.07
CA THR A 59 1.39 6.27 17.41
C THR A 59 1.82 7.41 18.35
N PHE A 60 0.87 8.00 19.09
CA PHE A 60 1.16 9.07 20.04
C PHE A 60 2.10 8.62 21.16
N PHE A 61 1.82 7.48 21.80
CA PHE A 61 2.68 6.95 22.87
C PHE A 61 4.06 6.54 22.34
N SER A 62 4.13 5.89 21.17
CA SER A 62 5.40 5.56 20.52
C SER A 62 6.21 6.82 20.20
N GLY A 63 5.57 7.88 19.71
CA GLY A 63 6.21 9.18 19.47
C GLY A 63 6.74 9.83 20.74
N LEU A 64 5.99 9.75 21.84
CA LEU A 64 6.42 10.25 23.14
C LEU A 64 7.64 9.50 23.68
N LEU A 65 7.68 8.17 23.53
CA LEU A 65 8.85 7.36 23.91
C LEU A 65 10.08 7.66 23.05
N ILE A 66 9.90 7.90 21.74
CA ILE A 66 11.00 8.33 20.86
C ILE A 66 11.56 9.66 21.35
N LEU A 67 10.70 10.65 21.60
CA LEU A 67 11.13 11.97 22.09
C LEU A 67 11.85 11.85 23.44
N PHE A 68 11.30 11.03 24.36
CA PHE A 68 11.93 10.76 25.65
C PHE A 68 13.32 10.13 25.50
N THR A 69 13.50 9.18 24.57
CA THR A 69 14.80 8.54 24.28
C THR A 69 15.83 9.53 23.73
N LEU A 70 15.39 10.50 22.93
CA LEU A 70 16.26 11.52 22.35
C LEU A 70 16.74 12.53 23.40
N VAL A 71 15.86 12.94 24.32
CA VAL A 71 16.15 13.98 25.31
C VAL A 71 16.79 13.42 26.58
N ALA A 72 16.35 12.25 27.05
CA ALA A 72 16.83 11.67 28.29
C ALA A 72 18.25 11.09 28.16
N THR A 73 18.97 11.11 29.28
CA THR A 73 20.27 10.43 29.42
C THR A 73 20.07 8.92 29.39
N PRO A 74 21.02 8.12 28.84
CA PRO A 74 20.94 6.66 28.82
C PRO A 74 20.58 6.00 30.15
N ARG A 75 21.09 6.54 31.26
CA ARG A 75 20.79 6.02 32.59
C ARG A 75 19.32 6.15 33.00
N ILE A 76 18.62 7.17 32.49
CA ILE A 76 17.22 7.42 32.81
C ILE A 76 16.34 6.52 31.95
N PHE A 77 16.46 6.58 30.63
CA PHE A 77 15.55 5.82 29.76
C PHE A 77 15.71 4.30 29.89
N THR A 78 16.90 3.81 30.21
CA THR A 78 17.12 2.36 30.46
C THR A 78 16.32 1.82 31.64
N GLN A 79 16.00 2.65 32.64
CA GLN A 79 15.12 2.25 33.75
C GLN A 79 13.67 2.02 33.29
N PHE A 80 13.27 2.65 32.19
CA PHE A 80 11.92 2.57 31.63
C PHE A 80 11.77 1.51 30.54
N VAL A 81 12.77 0.64 30.33
CA VAL A 81 12.75 -0.38 29.26
C VAL A 81 11.48 -1.25 29.29
N ARG A 82 10.92 -1.53 30.48
CA ARG A 82 9.66 -2.29 30.60
C ARG A 82 8.48 -1.58 29.95
N VAL A 83 8.42 -0.26 30.04
CA VAL A 83 7.38 0.55 29.40
C VAL A 83 7.51 0.48 27.88
N TYR A 84 8.75 0.49 27.36
CA TYR A 84 9.03 0.39 25.93
C TYR A 84 8.52 -0.95 25.40
N ILE A 85 8.89 -2.04 26.06
CA ILE A 85 8.48 -3.40 25.70
C ILE A 85 6.97 -3.55 25.73
N LEU A 86 6.29 -3.01 26.76
CA LEU A 86 4.83 -3.07 26.84
C LEU A 86 4.15 -2.34 25.67
N VAL A 87 4.64 -1.14 25.31
CA VAL A 87 4.10 -0.39 24.16
C VAL A 87 4.34 -1.15 22.85
N VAL A 88 5.52 -1.72 22.66
CA VAL A 88 5.84 -2.57 21.48
C VAL A 88 4.92 -3.78 21.43
N LEU A 89 4.75 -4.50 22.55
CA LEU A 89 3.91 -5.69 22.62
C LEU A 89 2.44 -5.37 22.30
N ILE A 90 1.90 -4.28 22.86
CA ILE A 90 0.54 -3.81 22.56
C ILE A 90 0.41 -3.47 21.07
N ALA A 91 1.37 -2.73 20.53
CA ALA A 91 1.37 -2.31 19.12
C ALA A 91 1.38 -3.51 18.16
N PHE A 92 2.26 -4.48 18.39
CA PHE A 92 2.41 -5.67 17.54
C PHE A 92 1.23 -6.63 17.70
N THR A 93 0.70 -6.77 18.91
CA THR A 93 -0.51 -7.58 19.16
C THR A 93 -1.72 -6.98 18.44
N TYR A 94 -1.93 -5.67 18.55
CA TYR A 94 -3.02 -5.00 17.83
C TYR A 94 -2.89 -5.17 16.32
N ALA A 95 -1.70 -4.95 15.78
CA ALA A 95 -1.41 -5.16 14.36
C ALA A 95 -1.70 -6.60 13.92
N PHE A 96 -1.27 -7.61 14.70
CA PHE A 96 -1.56 -9.02 14.45
C PHE A 96 -3.08 -9.30 14.42
N LEU A 97 -3.83 -8.78 15.39
CA LEU A 97 -5.28 -8.98 15.46
C LEU A 97 -6.01 -8.37 14.25
N VAL A 98 -5.58 -7.21 13.76
CA VAL A 98 -6.14 -6.61 12.54
C VAL A 98 -5.89 -7.51 11.33
N VAL A 99 -4.66 -7.99 11.14
CA VAL A 99 -4.31 -8.88 10.03
C VAL A 99 -5.14 -10.17 10.09
N LEU A 100 -5.25 -10.76 11.29
CA LEU A 100 -6.03 -11.98 11.52
C LEU A 100 -7.52 -11.76 11.21
N ARG A 101 -8.11 -10.66 11.70
CA ARG A 101 -9.50 -10.28 11.41
C ARG A 101 -9.73 -10.10 9.91
N ASN A 102 -8.82 -9.41 9.22
CA ASN A 102 -8.93 -9.21 7.78
C ASN A 102 -8.87 -10.54 7.01
N TYR A 103 -7.95 -11.43 7.39
CA TYR A 103 -7.82 -12.76 6.78
C TYR A 103 -9.10 -13.60 6.90
N ILE A 104 -9.70 -13.63 8.10
CA ILE A 104 -10.96 -14.35 8.34
C ILE A 104 -12.09 -13.81 7.46
N LYS A 105 -12.16 -12.48 7.28
CA LYS A 105 -13.24 -11.81 6.53
C LYS A 105 -13.11 -11.93 5.01
N THR A 106 -11.90 -11.78 4.47
CA THR A 106 -11.70 -11.77 3.00
C THR A 106 -11.37 -13.13 2.41
N ARG A 107 -11.00 -14.14 3.22
CA ARG A 107 -10.50 -15.45 2.76
C ARG A 107 -9.44 -15.34 1.65
N SER A 108 -8.65 -14.27 1.67
CA SER A 108 -7.56 -14.05 0.71
C SER A 108 -6.34 -14.92 1.07
N SER A 109 -5.49 -15.20 0.09
CA SER A 109 -4.23 -15.97 0.15
C SER A 109 -3.16 -15.41 1.12
N SER A 110 -3.53 -14.54 2.05
CA SER A 110 -2.66 -13.90 3.05
C SER A 110 -2.29 -14.80 4.24
N GLY A 111 -2.54 -16.11 4.18
CA GLY A 111 -2.20 -17.04 5.28
C GLY A 111 -0.71 -17.02 5.64
N VAL A 112 0.16 -16.84 4.66
CA VAL A 112 1.63 -16.71 4.84
C VAL A 112 1.98 -15.49 5.70
N VAL A 113 1.17 -14.44 5.65
CA VAL A 113 1.41 -13.18 6.37
C VAL A 113 1.16 -13.35 7.87
N ILE A 114 0.15 -14.14 8.23
CA ILE A 114 -0.13 -14.45 9.64
C ILE A 114 1.07 -15.15 10.27
N ILE A 115 1.71 -16.07 9.54
CA ILE A 115 2.90 -16.77 10.01
C ILE A 115 4.04 -15.78 10.29
N GLY A 116 4.32 -14.85 9.37
CA GLY A 116 5.33 -13.81 9.58
C GLY A 116 5.02 -12.90 10.77
N CYS A 117 3.75 -12.51 10.95
CA CYS A 117 3.33 -11.68 12.07
C CYS A 117 3.40 -12.44 13.41
N LEU A 118 3.09 -13.73 13.41
CA LEU A 118 3.18 -14.60 14.59
C LEU A 118 4.64 -14.80 15.01
N LEU A 119 5.55 -15.02 14.06
CA LEU A 119 6.99 -15.11 14.32
C LEU A 119 7.54 -13.83 14.95
N LEU A 120 7.12 -12.66 14.47
CA LEU A 120 7.47 -11.40 15.12
C LEU A 120 6.91 -11.28 16.54
N LEU A 121 5.64 -11.62 16.73
CA LEU A 121 5.02 -11.51 18.05
C LEU A 121 5.72 -12.42 19.05
N MET A 122 6.12 -13.62 18.63
CA MET A 122 6.99 -14.51 19.39
C MET A 122 8.37 -13.89 19.66
N ALA A 123 8.99 -13.23 18.68
CA ALA A 123 10.26 -12.54 18.87
C ALA A 123 10.15 -11.39 19.90
N VAL A 124 9.09 -10.58 19.83
CA VAL A 124 8.83 -9.50 20.80
C VAL A 124 8.56 -10.06 22.20
N ILE A 125 7.79 -11.14 22.32
CA ILE A 125 7.55 -11.81 23.62
C ILE A 125 8.86 -12.38 24.17
N ASN A 126 9.67 -13.00 23.33
CA ASN A 126 10.95 -13.56 23.74
C ASN A 126 11.90 -12.45 24.26
N ASP A 127 11.92 -11.28 23.61
CA ASP A 127 12.68 -10.11 24.06
C ASP A 127 12.14 -9.58 25.41
N ALA A 128 10.82 -9.51 25.55
CA ALA A 128 10.17 -9.15 26.81
C ALA A 128 10.56 -10.06 27.98
N LEU A 129 10.56 -11.37 27.73
CA LEU A 129 10.91 -12.39 28.73
C LEU A 129 12.41 -12.38 29.06
N HIS A 130 13.28 -12.11 28.10
CA HIS A 130 14.73 -12.05 28.32
C HIS A 130 15.13 -10.91 29.26
N VAL A 131 14.44 -9.78 29.18
CA VAL A 131 14.66 -8.62 30.08
C VAL A 131 14.23 -8.91 31.52
N GLU A 132 13.21 -9.75 31.72
CA GLU A 132 12.67 -10.09 33.05
C GLU A 132 13.41 -11.28 33.70
N ASN A 133 13.66 -12.34 32.94
CA ASN A 133 14.30 -13.57 33.41
C ASN A 133 15.77 -13.61 32.99
N ARG A 134 16.62 -12.88 33.72
CA ARG A 134 18.11 -12.79 33.63
C ARG A 134 18.90 -14.12 33.50
N SER A 135 18.24 -15.27 33.38
CA SER A 135 18.78 -16.63 33.49
C SER A 135 18.41 -17.59 32.33
N LEU A 136 17.92 -17.12 31.18
CA LEU A 136 17.71 -17.97 30.01
C LEU A 136 18.80 -17.73 28.95
N ASP A 137 19.49 -18.83 28.61
CA ASP A 137 20.66 -18.98 27.75
C ASP A 137 20.97 -17.90 26.69
N TYR A 138 22.24 -17.51 26.63
CA TYR A 138 22.83 -16.61 25.62
C TYR A 138 22.58 -17.04 24.16
N ASN A 139 22.27 -18.32 23.90
CA ASN A 139 22.07 -18.85 22.55
C ASN A 139 20.75 -18.39 21.89
N THR A 140 19.79 -17.86 22.64
CA THR A 140 18.50 -17.39 22.10
C THR A 140 18.62 -16.02 21.40
N SER A 141 19.71 -15.27 21.63
CA SER A 141 19.94 -13.94 21.05
C SER A 141 20.02 -13.94 19.52
N HIS A 142 20.42 -15.05 18.90
CA HIS A 142 20.52 -15.15 17.44
C HIS A 142 19.17 -15.38 16.73
N ILE A 143 18.12 -15.77 17.47
CA ILE A 143 16.81 -16.09 16.90
C ILE A 143 16.08 -14.81 16.45
N TYR A 144 16.34 -13.67 17.09
CA TYR A 144 15.71 -12.38 16.76
C TYR A 144 16.05 -11.89 15.35
N ALA A 145 17.32 -11.96 14.96
CA ALA A 145 17.77 -11.53 13.65
C ALA A 145 17.13 -12.37 12.53
N LEU A 146 17.01 -13.68 12.75
CA LEU A 146 16.35 -14.59 11.82
C LEU A 146 14.83 -14.32 11.74
N ALA A 147 14.16 -14.13 12.87
CA ALA A 147 12.73 -13.81 12.92
C ALA A 147 12.43 -12.48 12.21
N PHE A 148 13.26 -11.46 12.43
CA PHE A 148 13.15 -10.18 11.74
C PHE A 148 13.39 -10.30 10.24
N LEU A 149 14.38 -11.09 9.82
CA LEU A 149 14.65 -11.34 8.39
C LEU A 149 13.47 -12.04 7.71
N VAL A 150 12.95 -13.11 8.31
CA VAL A 150 11.78 -13.84 7.80
C VAL A 150 10.57 -12.90 7.72
N PHE A 151 10.37 -12.07 8.73
CA PHE A 151 9.32 -11.05 8.71
C PHE A 151 9.46 -10.06 7.56
N LEU A 152 10.66 -9.53 7.32
CA LEU A 152 10.91 -8.61 6.20
C LEU A 152 10.55 -9.25 4.86
N PHE A 153 10.92 -10.52 4.64
CA PHE A 153 10.53 -11.25 3.43
C PHE A 153 9.01 -11.43 3.34
N CYS A 154 8.34 -11.77 4.44
CA CYS A 154 6.87 -11.84 4.48
C CYS A 154 6.22 -10.49 4.14
N GLN A 155 6.80 -9.37 4.59
CA GLN A 155 6.30 -8.03 4.30
C GLN A 155 6.46 -7.65 2.83
N ILE A 156 7.63 -7.89 2.26
CA ILE A 156 7.89 -7.65 0.84
C ILE A 156 6.91 -8.45 -0.02
N TYR A 157 6.67 -9.72 0.34
CA TYR A 157 5.70 -10.57 -0.34
C TYR A 157 4.26 -10.04 -0.23
N LEU A 158 3.83 -9.55 0.94
CA LEU A 158 2.50 -8.96 1.12
C LEU A 158 2.32 -7.70 0.25
N ILE A 159 3.32 -6.82 0.26
CA ILE A 159 3.31 -5.59 -0.55
C ILE A 159 3.20 -5.97 -2.03
N PHE A 160 3.98 -6.96 -2.47
CA PHE A 160 3.97 -7.45 -3.84
C PHE A 160 2.58 -7.96 -4.26
N ILE A 161 1.93 -8.81 -3.44
CA ILE A 161 0.58 -9.31 -3.75
C ILE A 161 -0.42 -8.16 -3.83
N ASN A 162 -0.42 -7.26 -2.84
CA ASN A 162 -1.39 -6.16 -2.80
C ASN A 162 -1.24 -5.26 -4.03
N ILE A 163 0.00 -4.90 -4.39
CA ILE A 163 0.29 -4.12 -5.59
C ILE A 163 -0.16 -4.87 -6.85
N SER A 164 0.11 -6.18 -6.95
CA SER A 164 -0.28 -7.00 -8.09
C SER A 164 -1.79 -7.10 -8.27
N GLU A 165 -2.54 -7.28 -7.17
CA GLU A 165 -4.01 -7.28 -7.18
C GLU A 165 -4.56 -5.92 -7.61
N GLN A 166 -4.01 -4.82 -7.07
CA GLN A 166 -4.41 -3.47 -7.46
C GLN A 166 -4.13 -3.19 -8.94
N TYR A 167 -2.95 -3.60 -9.45
CA TYR A 167 -2.58 -3.47 -10.85
C TYR A 167 -3.54 -4.24 -11.76
N THR A 168 -3.87 -5.47 -11.39
CA THR A 168 -4.80 -6.31 -12.16
C THR A 168 -6.19 -5.68 -12.22
N ARG A 169 -6.70 -5.15 -11.10
CA ARG A 169 -8.00 -4.45 -11.05
C ARG A 169 -8.00 -3.16 -11.87
N ALA A 170 -6.92 -2.38 -11.80
CA ALA A 170 -6.77 -1.17 -12.60
C ALA A 170 -6.77 -1.51 -14.09
N LYS A 171 -5.99 -2.53 -14.51
CA LYS A 171 -5.95 -3.01 -15.90
C LYS A 171 -7.34 -3.45 -16.38
N GLN A 172 -8.05 -4.26 -15.58
CA GLN A 172 -9.42 -4.69 -15.91
C GLN A 172 -10.37 -3.51 -16.08
N THR A 173 -10.26 -2.49 -15.21
CA THR A 173 -11.09 -1.28 -15.29
C THR A 173 -10.84 -0.52 -16.60
N VAL A 174 -9.58 -0.33 -16.97
CA VAL A 174 -9.20 0.32 -18.23
C VAL A 174 -9.68 -0.48 -19.43
N GLU A 175 -9.50 -1.81 -19.43
CA GLU A 175 -10.00 -2.67 -20.50
C GLU A 175 -11.53 -2.61 -20.62
N THR A 176 -12.27 -2.56 -19.51
CA THR A 176 -13.72 -2.38 -19.51
C THR A 176 -14.13 -1.02 -20.07
N GLN A 177 -13.46 0.07 -19.66
CA GLN A 177 -13.71 1.41 -20.18
C GLN A 177 -13.44 1.48 -21.69
N LEU A 178 -12.35 0.88 -22.15
CA LEU A 178 -12.00 0.81 -23.56
C LEU A 178 -13.03 0.02 -24.37
N LYS A 179 -13.51 -1.12 -23.86
CA LYS A 179 -14.61 -1.88 -24.47
C LYS A 179 -15.91 -1.08 -24.52
N LEU A 180 -16.23 -0.32 -23.47
CA LEU A 180 -17.42 0.55 -23.45
C LEU A 180 -17.31 1.65 -24.51
N LEU A 181 -16.15 2.29 -24.63
CA LEU A 181 -15.89 3.31 -25.65
C LEU A 181 -16.04 2.71 -27.07
N GLN A 182 -15.43 1.54 -27.31
CA GLN A 182 -15.57 0.82 -28.58
C GLN A 182 -17.03 0.41 -28.87
N SER A 183 -17.83 0.13 -27.84
CA SER A 183 -19.23 -0.28 -28.02
C SER A 183 -20.18 0.86 -28.40
N GLN A 184 -19.74 2.13 -28.35
CA GLN A 184 -20.56 3.29 -28.68
C GLN A 184 -20.98 3.33 -30.16
N ILE A 185 -20.31 2.57 -31.04
CA ILE A 185 -20.77 2.32 -32.41
C ILE A 185 -20.93 0.80 -32.56
N LYS A 186 -22.17 0.31 -32.61
CA LYS A 186 -22.44 -1.10 -32.85
C LYS A 186 -22.02 -1.46 -34.29
N PRO A 187 -21.10 -2.41 -34.51
CA PRO A 187 -20.70 -2.81 -35.86
C PRO A 187 -21.90 -3.24 -36.72
N HIS A 188 -22.88 -3.91 -36.10
CA HIS A 188 -24.12 -4.31 -36.75
C HIS A 188 -24.97 -3.13 -37.24
N PHE A 189 -24.97 -2.00 -36.52
CA PHE A 189 -25.65 -0.80 -37.01
C PHE A 189 -25.01 -0.31 -38.30
N LEU A 190 -23.67 -0.27 -38.33
CA LEU A 190 -22.93 0.14 -39.51
C LEU A 190 -23.22 -0.77 -40.72
N CYS A 191 -23.18 -2.09 -40.52
CA CYS A 191 -23.51 -3.06 -41.58
C CYS A 191 -24.96 -2.91 -42.06
N ASN A 192 -25.92 -2.70 -41.17
CA ASN A 192 -27.31 -2.49 -41.55
C ASN A 192 -27.50 -1.22 -42.39
N VAL A 193 -26.88 -0.11 -42.00
CA VAL A 193 -26.97 1.13 -42.77
C VAL A 193 -26.32 0.96 -44.14
N LEU A 194 -25.16 0.29 -44.22
CA LEU A 194 -24.48 0.00 -45.48
C LEU A 194 -25.30 -0.91 -46.39
N ASN A 195 -25.94 -1.96 -45.86
CA ASN A 195 -26.83 -2.83 -46.64
C ASN A 195 -28.03 -2.05 -47.20
N ASN A 196 -28.67 -1.21 -46.37
CA ASN A 196 -29.77 -0.36 -46.84
C ASN A 196 -29.31 0.60 -47.95
N ILE A 197 -28.12 1.22 -47.79
CA ILE A 197 -27.53 2.06 -48.83
C ILE A 197 -27.34 1.26 -50.12
N GLN A 198 -26.85 0.03 -50.02
CA GLN A 198 -26.59 -0.85 -51.15
C GLN A 198 -27.87 -1.25 -51.89
N ASP A 199 -28.94 -1.59 -51.16
CA ASP A 199 -30.26 -1.87 -51.76
C ASP A 199 -30.84 -0.62 -52.46
N LEU A 200 -30.62 0.57 -51.89
CA LEU A 200 -31.07 1.84 -52.45
C LEU A 200 -30.28 2.28 -53.69
N ILE A 201 -29.09 1.73 -53.98
CA ILE A 201 -28.28 2.15 -55.14
C ILE A 201 -29.03 1.88 -56.45
N ASP A 202 -29.65 0.71 -56.57
CA ASP A 202 -30.34 0.30 -57.80
C ASP A 202 -31.79 0.83 -57.86
N GLU A 203 -32.46 0.95 -56.70
CA GLU A 203 -33.87 1.40 -56.63
C GLU A 203 -34.02 2.94 -56.61
N ASN A 204 -33.20 3.64 -55.83
CA ASN A 204 -33.27 5.10 -55.66
C ASN A 204 -31.88 5.72 -55.38
N PRO A 205 -31.09 5.97 -56.45
CA PRO A 205 -29.71 6.45 -56.33
C PRO A 205 -29.56 7.77 -55.56
N GLN A 206 -30.57 8.65 -55.62
CA GLN A 206 -30.52 9.94 -54.91
C GLN A 206 -30.65 9.76 -53.40
N GLU A 207 -31.55 8.88 -52.95
CA GLU A 207 -31.73 8.58 -51.53
C GLU A 207 -30.55 7.80 -50.96
N SER A 208 -29.96 6.88 -51.72
CA SER A 208 -28.71 6.19 -51.37
C SER A 208 -27.58 7.18 -51.08
N LYS A 209 -27.40 8.18 -51.96
CA LYS A 209 -26.39 9.22 -51.78
C LYS A 209 -26.64 10.07 -50.53
N ARG A 210 -27.90 10.42 -50.26
CA ARG A 210 -28.29 11.18 -49.05
C ARG A 210 -27.97 10.41 -47.77
N LEU A 211 -28.33 9.13 -47.71
CA LEU A 211 -28.02 8.27 -46.55
C LEU A 211 -26.51 8.10 -46.32
N LEU A 212 -25.73 8.01 -47.40
CA LEU A 212 -24.27 7.92 -47.32
C LEU A 212 -23.64 9.19 -46.74
N ASP A 213 -24.17 10.36 -47.12
CA ASP A 213 -23.75 11.65 -46.57
C ASP A 213 -24.15 11.77 -45.08
N GLU A 214 -25.35 11.34 -44.69
CA GLU A 214 -25.79 11.31 -43.29
C GLU A 214 -24.94 10.36 -42.43
N LEU A 215 -24.63 9.15 -42.93
CA LEU A 215 -23.73 8.22 -42.24
C LEU A 215 -22.33 8.83 -42.07
N SER A 216 -21.81 9.51 -43.11
CA SER A 216 -20.53 10.20 -43.06
C SER A 216 -20.53 11.34 -42.02
N HIS A 217 -21.61 12.12 -41.95
CA HIS A 217 -21.80 13.16 -40.94
C HIS A 217 -21.90 12.58 -39.53
N PHE A 218 -22.67 11.49 -39.35
CA PHE A 218 -22.83 10.80 -38.07
C PHE A 218 -21.48 10.27 -37.55
N LEU A 219 -20.71 9.57 -38.39
CA LEU A 219 -19.40 9.05 -38.02
C LEU A 219 -18.41 10.19 -37.71
N ARG A 220 -18.40 11.25 -38.52
CA ARG A 220 -17.59 12.45 -38.21
C ARG A 220 -17.96 13.04 -36.87
N SER A 221 -19.25 13.20 -36.55
CA SER A 221 -19.70 13.71 -35.24
C SER A 221 -19.24 12.80 -34.08
N LYS A 222 -19.40 11.48 -34.23
CA LYS A 222 -19.01 10.50 -33.21
C LYS A 222 -17.50 10.42 -32.96
N PHE A 223 -16.69 10.49 -34.01
CA PHE A 223 -15.22 10.40 -33.89
C PHE A 223 -14.51 11.75 -33.70
N LYS A 224 -15.12 12.88 -34.11
CA LYS A 224 -14.57 14.22 -33.87
C LYS A 224 -14.62 14.59 -32.38
N TYR A 225 -15.56 14.02 -31.62
CA TYR A 225 -15.54 14.10 -30.15
C TYR A 225 -14.35 13.35 -29.53
N ASP A 226 -13.91 12.23 -30.12
CA ASP A 226 -12.73 11.48 -29.64
C ASP A 226 -11.40 12.16 -30.01
N SER A 227 -11.31 12.84 -31.17
CA SER A 227 -10.07 13.52 -31.58
C SER A 227 -9.79 14.82 -30.83
N VAL A 228 -10.80 15.46 -30.23
CA VAL A 228 -10.63 16.70 -29.44
C VAL A 228 -10.29 16.37 -27.96
N ILE A 229 -10.42 15.12 -27.52
CA ILE A 229 -10.08 14.71 -26.14
C ILE A 229 -8.58 14.36 -25.99
N HIS A 230 -7.80 14.36 -27.08
CA HIS A 230 -6.37 14.04 -27.01
C HIS A 230 -5.40 15.22 -27.07
N ASP A 231 -5.84 16.46 -27.34
CA ASP A 231 -4.98 17.63 -27.14
C ASP A 231 -5.81 18.87 -26.76
N GLU A 232 -5.47 19.42 -25.59
CA GLU A 232 -5.81 20.74 -25.04
C GLU A 232 -7.26 21.02 -24.59
N LEU A 233 -7.35 21.73 -23.45
CA LEU A 233 -8.60 22.22 -22.88
C LEU A 233 -9.38 23.02 -23.92
N ILE A 234 -10.59 22.56 -24.24
CA ILE A 234 -11.52 23.28 -25.11
C ILE A 234 -11.93 24.59 -24.41
N PRO A 235 -11.73 25.77 -25.02
CA PRO A 235 -12.17 27.03 -24.46
C PRO A 235 -13.71 27.08 -24.35
N VAL A 236 -14.23 27.62 -23.25
CA VAL A 236 -15.68 27.74 -22.95
C VAL A 236 -16.49 28.41 -24.08
N GLN A 237 -15.84 29.24 -24.89
CA GLN A 237 -16.43 29.90 -26.05
C GLN A 237 -16.86 28.90 -27.14
N GLU A 238 -16.17 27.78 -27.28
CA GLU A 238 -16.48 26.73 -28.27
C GLU A 238 -17.66 25.87 -27.78
N GLU A 239 -17.77 25.62 -26.47
CA GLU A 239 -18.95 25.00 -25.83
C GLU A 239 -20.22 25.85 -26.02
N LEU A 240 -20.12 27.16 -25.81
CA LEU A 240 -21.24 28.09 -25.99
C LEU A 240 -21.71 28.20 -27.45
N GLY A 241 -20.78 28.11 -28.40
CA GLY A 241 -21.09 28.09 -29.83
C GLY A 241 -21.94 26.88 -30.23
N ILE A 242 -21.68 25.71 -29.62
CA ILE A 242 -22.42 24.47 -29.88
C ILE A 242 -23.84 24.55 -29.31
N ILE A 243 -24.04 25.17 -28.14
CA ILE A 243 -25.39 25.32 -27.55
C ILE A 243 -26.23 26.31 -28.37
N SER A 244 -25.60 27.34 -28.95
CA SER A 244 -26.29 28.34 -29.75
C SER A 244 -26.73 27.87 -31.14
N SER A 245 -26.23 26.72 -31.63
CA SER A 245 -26.65 26.14 -32.91
C SER A 245 -27.82 25.16 -32.80
N PHE A 246 -28.27 24.87 -31.56
CA PHE A 246 -29.47 24.08 -31.27
C PHE A 246 -30.72 24.96 -30.99
N TYR A 247 -30.60 26.27 -31.18
CA TYR A 247 -31.70 27.25 -31.19
C TYR A 247 -31.67 28.05 -32.49
#